data_AF-A0A1M5BJY4-F1
#
_entry.id   AF-A0A1M5BJY4-F1
#
_cell.length_a   1.000
_cell.length_b   1.000
_cell.length_c   1.000
_cell.angle_alpha   90.00
_cell.angle_beta   90.00
_cell.angle_gamma   90.00
#
_symmetry.space_group_name_H-M   'P 1'
#
loop_
_entity.id
_entity.type
_entity.pdbx_description
1 polymer ?
#
loop_
_entity_poly.entity_id
_entity_poly.type
_entity_poly.pdbx_seq_one_letter_code
_entity_poly.pdbx_strand_id
1 'polypeptide(L)'
;MSKKRFKESEIQRILQEYKDGTPIQQIINNYGISQATFYNWKAKYSRPTMADIQSFNKLKEDHDRLKRMFADLSMENLLLKTQLKSKESQ
;
A
#
# COMPACT_ATOMS: atom_id res chain seq x y z
N MET A 1 35.22 4.67 -12.45
CA MET A 1 34.14 3.83 -11.88
C MET A 1 33.54 2.98 -13.00
N SER A 2 33.78 1.66 -12.99
CA SER A 2 33.13 0.75 -13.94
C SER A 2 31.60 0.86 -13.79
N LYS A 3 30.89 1.16 -14.88
CA LYS A 3 29.42 1.26 -14.86
C LYS A 3 28.84 -0.16 -14.77
N LYS A 4 28.66 -0.67 -13.55
CA LYS A 4 27.87 -1.88 -13.32
C LYS A 4 26.45 -1.62 -13.85
N ARG A 5 26.00 -2.39 -14.84
CA ARG A 5 24.65 -2.27 -15.39
C ARG A 5 23.70 -3.07 -14.51
N PHE A 6 22.78 -2.39 -13.84
CA PHE A 6 21.71 -3.02 -13.08
C PHE A 6 20.55 -3.36 -14.02
N LYS A 7 19.98 -4.56 -13.85
CA LYS A 7 18.73 -4.94 -14.51
C LYS A 7 17.56 -4.19 -13.88
N GLU A 8 16.49 -4.00 -14.64
CA GLU A 8 15.29 -3.32 -14.13
C GLU A 8 14.68 -4.00 -12.90
N SER A 9 14.70 -5.34 -12.86
CA SER A 9 14.26 -6.12 -11.70
C SER A 9 15.13 -5.92 -10.46
N GLU A 10 16.44 -5.72 -10.63
CA GLU A 10 17.34 -5.40 -9.51
C GLU A 10 17.07 -3.99 -8.99
N ILE A 11 16.84 -3.02 -9.88
CA ILE A 11 16.49 -1.66 -9.51
C ILE A 11 15.17 -1.63 -8.73
N GLN A 12 14.16 -2.39 -9.17
CA GLN A 12 12.89 -2.52 -8.46
C GLN A 12 13.06 -3.11 -7.05
N ARG A 13 13.88 -4.16 -6.89
CA ARG A 13 14.21 -4.72 -5.56
C ARG A 13 14.86 -3.70 -4.63
N ILE A 14 15.84 -2.95 -5.14
CA ILE A 14 16.51 -1.89 -4.37
C ILE A 14 15.52 -0.79 -3.93
N LEU A 15 14.61 -0.39 -4.82
CA LEU A 15 13.57 0.59 -4.48
C LEU A 15 12.54 0.02 -3.50
N GLN A 16 12.29 -1.28 -3.53
CA GLN A 16 11.42 -1.96 -2.56
C GLN A 16 12.04 -1.97 -1.16
N GLU A 17 13.35 -2.27 -1.03
CA GLU A 17 14.04 -2.20 0.28
C GLU A 17 13.95 -0.81 0.93
N TYR A 18 13.96 0.26 0.12
CA TYR A 18 13.72 1.61 0.59
C TYR A 18 12.27 1.80 1.07
N LYS A 19 11.27 1.29 0.33
CA LYS A 19 9.86 1.34 0.74
C LYS A 19 9.61 0.56 2.03
N ASP A 20 10.36 -0.52 2.25
CA ASP A 20 10.30 -1.35 3.45
C ASP A 20 11.03 -0.71 4.65
N GLY A 21 11.64 0.48 4.47
CA GLY A 21 12.19 1.30 5.55
C GLY A 21 13.72 1.35 5.61
N THR A 22 14.44 0.74 4.67
CA THR A 22 15.90 0.76 4.67
C THR A 22 16.44 2.18 4.40
N PRO A 23 17.36 2.70 5.24
CA PRO A 23 17.95 4.01 5.03
C PRO A 23 18.70 4.14 3.69
N ILE A 24 18.56 5.29 3.03
CA ILE A 24 19.21 5.55 1.73
C ILE A 24 20.74 5.39 1.80
N GLN A 25 21.36 5.81 2.91
CA GLN A 25 22.80 5.66 3.10
C GLN A 25 23.26 4.20 3.07
N GLN A 26 22.47 3.31 3.69
CA GLN A 26 22.75 1.88 3.67
C GLN A 26 22.59 1.29 2.26
N ILE A 27 21.58 1.73 1.52
CA ILE A 27 21.37 1.32 0.12
C ILE A 27 22.54 1.75 -0.78
N ILE A 28 22.98 3.01 -0.68
CA ILE A 28 24.13 3.55 -1.43
C ILE A 28 25.38 2.71 -1.15
N ASN A 29 25.65 2.42 0.12
CA ASN A 29 26.81 1.64 0.54
C ASN A 29 26.74 0.18 0.08
N ASN A 30 25.59 -0.49 0.26
CA ASN A 30 25.41 -1.90 -0.08
C ASN A 30 25.51 -2.15 -1.60
N TYR A 31 24.91 -1.27 -2.40
CA TYR A 31 24.81 -1.46 -3.84
C TYR A 31 25.90 -0.70 -4.63
N GLY A 32 26.71 0.13 -3.95
CA GLY A 32 27.77 0.91 -4.57
C GLY A 32 27.26 1.92 -5.59
N ILE A 33 26.08 2.52 -5.32
CA ILE A 33 25.43 3.48 -6.21
C ILE A 33 25.52 4.89 -5.62
N SER A 34 25.51 5.91 -6.47
CA SER A 34 25.44 7.29 -5.99
C SER A 34 24.02 7.66 -5.54
N GLN A 35 23.90 8.62 -4.62
CA GLN A 35 22.61 9.15 -4.20
C GLN A 35 21.78 9.69 -5.38
N ALA A 36 22.43 10.37 -6.33
CA ALA A 36 21.79 10.86 -7.56
C ALA A 36 21.22 9.71 -8.41
N THR A 37 21.95 8.59 -8.51
CA THR A 37 21.47 7.39 -9.22
C THR A 37 20.21 6.84 -8.58
N PHE A 38 20.18 6.74 -7.24
CA PHE A 38 19.01 6.26 -6.51
C PHE A 38 17.78 7.13 -6.76
N TYR A 39 17.89 8.45 -6.66
CA TYR A 39 16.75 9.34 -6.92
C TYR A 39 16.29 9.31 -8.37
N ASN A 40 17.20 9.19 -9.34
CA ASN A 40 16.84 9.01 -10.74
C ASN A 40 16.06 7.72 -10.96
N TRP A 41 16.47 6.62 -10.32
CA TRP A 41 15.71 5.37 -10.35
C TRP A 41 14.35 5.49 -9.67
N LYS A 42 14.29 6.14 -8.51
CA LYS A 42 13.02 6.40 -7.82
C LYS A 42 12.07 7.19 -8.72
N ALA A 43 12.54 8.26 -9.38
CA ALA A 43 11.73 9.04 -10.30
C ALA A 43 11.26 8.21 -11.52
N LYS A 44 12.13 7.37 -12.07
CA LYS A 44 11.84 6.58 -13.28
C LYS A 44 10.96 5.35 -13.04
N TYR A 45 11.20 4.64 -11.94
CA TYR A 45 10.62 3.31 -11.68
C TYR A 45 9.64 3.29 -10.50
N SER A 46 9.38 4.42 -9.82
CA SER A 46 8.33 4.49 -8.78
C SER A 46 6.91 4.63 -9.36
N ARG A 47 6.75 4.60 -10.68
CA ARG A 47 5.41 4.56 -11.29
C ARG A 47 4.75 3.21 -10.95
N PRO A 48 3.52 3.20 -10.43
CA PRO A 48 2.77 1.96 -10.22
C PRO A 48 2.68 1.19 -11.55
N THR A 49 2.89 -0.12 -11.50
CA THR A 49 2.65 -0.97 -12.67
C THR A 49 1.15 -1.13 -12.91
N MET A 50 0.75 -1.54 -14.11
CA MET A 50 -0.66 -1.82 -14.41
C MET A 50 -1.25 -2.90 -13.49
N ALA A 51 -0.44 -3.90 -13.10
CA ALA A 51 -0.83 -4.94 -12.15
C ALA A 51 -1.07 -4.36 -10.74
N ASP A 52 -0.23 -3.42 -10.29
CA ASP A 52 -0.42 -2.72 -9.02
C ASP A 52 -1.72 -1.91 -9.02
N ILE A 53 -2.01 -1.22 -10.13
CA ILE A 53 -3.24 -0.43 -10.29
C ILE A 53 -4.48 -1.32 -10.26
N GLN A 54 -4.46 -2.45 -10.97
CA GLN A 54 -5.58 -3.41 -10.98
C GLN A 54 -5.82 -4.00 -9.58
N SER A 55 -4.76 -4.41 -8.90
CA SER A 55 -4.85 -4.95 -7.54
C SER A 55 -5.38 -3.90 -6.56
N PHE A 56 -4.94 -2.65 -6.68
CA PHE A 56 -5.44 -1.53 -5.89
C PHE A 56 -6.92 -1.23 -6.15
N ASN A 57 -7.36 -1.26 -7.40
CA ASN A 57 -8.77 -1.05 -7.74
C ASN A 57 -9.66 -2.15 -7.17
N LYS A 58 -9.24 -3.41 -7.28
CA LYS A 58 -9.96 -4.54 -6.65
C LYS A 58 -10.07 -4.36 -5.14
N LEU A 59 -8.97 -4.00 -4.48
CA LEU A 59 -8.98 -3.74 -3.04
C LEU A 59 -9.91 -2.59 -2.66
N LYS A 60 -9.99 -1.55 -3.50
CA LYS A 60 -10.90 -0.43 -3.31
C LYS A 60 -12.37 -0.87 -3.43
N GLU A 61 -12.70 -1.69 -4.42
CA GLU A 61 -14.04 -2.27 -4.59
C GLU A 61 -14.45 -3.11 -3.38
N ASP A 62 -13.56 -3.97 -2.90
CA ASP A 62 -13.79 -4.79 -1.71
C ASP A 62 -14.00 -3.93 -0.46
N HIS A 63 -13.21 -2.87 -0.29
CA HIS A 63 -13.36 -1.91 0.82
C HIS A 63 -14.70 -1.16 0.77
N ASP A 64 -15.11 -0.70 -0.41
CA ASP A 64 -16.39 -0.01 -0.58
C ASP A 64 -17.59 -0.95 -0.39
N ARG A 65 -17.44 -2.23 -0.71
CA ARG A 65 -18.43 -3.26 -0.37
C ARG A 65 -18.49 -3.49 1.14
N LEU A 66 -17.34 -3.60 1.80
CA LEU A 66 -17.25 -3.84 3.24
C LEU A 66 -17.85 -2.68 4.03
N LYS A 67 -17.59 -1.43 3.62
CA LYS A 67 -18.21 -0.23 4.22
C LYS A 67 -19.73 -0.26 4.16
N ARG A 68 -20.30 -0.66 3.01
CA ARG A 68 -21.76 -0.78 2.85
C ARG A 68 -22.34 -1.82 3.80
N MET A 69 -21.77 -3.03 3.79
CA MET A 69 -22.21 -4.11 4.69
C MET A 69 -22.09 -3.71 6.16
N PHE A 70 -21.02 -3.01 6.54
CA PHE A 70 -20.84 -2.53 7.91
C PHE A 70 -21.89 -1.47 8.30
N ALA A 71 -22.25 -0.57 7.39
CA ALA A 71 -23.29 0.43 7.63
C ALA A 71 -24.65 -0.24 7.84
N ASP A 72 -25.02 -1.19 6.97
CA ASP A 72 -26.28 -1.94 7.05
C ASP A 72 -26.38 -2.69 8.39
N LEU A 73 -25.34 -3.47 8.75
CA LEU A 73 -25.27 -4.20 10.02
C LEU A 73 -25.31 -3.26 11.24
N SER A 74 -24.65 -2.10 11.16
CA SER A 74 -24.67 -1.12 12.25
C SER A 74 -26.07 -0.55 12.46
N MET A 75 -26.81 -0.31 11.38
CA MET A 75 -28.19 0.18 11.43
C MET A 75 -29.12 -0.88 12.03
N GLU A 76 -29.04 -2.13 11.57
CA GLU A 76 -29.79 -3.26 12.14
C GLU A 76 -29.49 -3.45 13.64
N ASN A 77 -28.22 -3.36 14.03
CA ASN A 77 -27.81 -3.48 15.43
C ASN A 77 -28.45 -2.37 16.30
N LEU A 78 -28.49 -1.14 15.78
CA LEU A 78 -29.07 0.00 16.47
C LEU A 78 -30.59 -0.19 16.66
N LEU A 79 -31.28 -0.64 15.62
CA LEU A 79 -32.72 -0.96 15.68
C LEU A 79 -33.00 -2.06 16.72
N LEU A 80 -32.24 -3.16 16.70
CA LEU A 80 -32.40 -4.26 17.66
C LEU A 80 -32.16 -3.80 19.10
N LYS A 81 -31.10 -3.03 19.35
CA LYS A 81 -30.83 -2.45 20.67
C LYS A 81 -31.95 -1.53 21.15
N THR A 82 -32.54 -0.76 20.23
CA THR A 82 -33.66 0.14 20.55
C THR A 82 -34.90 -0.66 20.92
N GLN A 83 -35.23 -1.71 20.18
CA GLN A 83 -36.35 -2.60 20.48
C GLN A 83 -36.19 -3.35 21.81
N LEU A 84 -34.97 -3.79 22.14
CA LEU A 84 -34.69 -4.42 23.42
C LEU A 84 -34.90 -3.44 24.58
N LYS A 85 -34.34 -2.23 24.48
CA LYS A 85 -34.55 -1.18 25.50
C LYS A 85 -36.02 -0.82 25.69
N SER A 86 -36.80 -0.75 24.61
CA SER A 86 -38.24 -0.45 24.72
C SER A 86 -39.02 -1.57 25.41
N LYS A 87 -38.59 -2.84 25.27
CA LYS A 87 -39.21 -3.98 25.95
C LYS A 87 -38.85 -4.06 27.44
N GLU A 88 -37.65 -3.66 27.82
CA GLU A 88 -37.22 -3.60 29.23
C GLU A 88 -37.93 -2.48 30.02
N SER A 89 -38.52 -1.51 29.33
CA SER A 89 -39.19 -0.35 29.93
C SER A 89 -40.72 -0.54 30.06
N GLN A 90 -41.26 -1.68 29.65
CA GLN A 90 -42.68 -2.10 29.77
C GLN A 90 -42.81 -3.19 30.82
#